data_AF-A0ABD2CF69-F1
#
_entry.id   AF-A0ABD2CF69-F1
#
_cell.length_a   1.000
_cell.length_b   1.000
_cell.length_c   1.000
_cell.angle_alpha   90.00
_cell.angle_beta   90.00
_cell.angle_gamma   90.00
#
_symmetry.space_group_name_H-M   'P 1'
#
loop_
_entity.id
_entity.type
_entity.pdbx_description
1 polymer ?
#
loop_
_entity_poly.entity_id
_entity_poly.type
_entity_poly.pdbx_seq_one_letter_code
_entity_poly.pdbx_strand_id
1 'polypeptide(L)'
;MKRILLMATMQDLFVISYTIGGVIWDKNLGNFVPIFSVGPYSILHRELLLKQREMETHNFQGETIQLTYYQQKNIVSFDKNNTKITGLAADIWNMLADSLNFTLKPIRTNETSSGNHKDDIFDGLLGKIQRHETDVIPKIEIYSSRFVATTFTPALWTTPQRLFIQVKYTHDQNWMLYLFSWKVWYSILMMYLILTIFSHISQIIFCYYIERIKHKAYFADHFFYNLAMLCKQGCIPKEFEGRSRIIELSLALFSSLIHIAFSALIFTYMTHKVYIKPFENLEYLKNHTNFKIVTLNGSIPYLSFIRGNPTLNELFENKRFIITQTEREMYEKACSNEYTMFYAEDVYNAKGEYICKLKPIGQSYYETWIASAISKNFKYKRTIDIGIIRLHEIGLITKLKKQLGSNFMKDTELQKPSPIEMNQVSLIFGMLSGASVLSSFIFVIENLIFVWQHQKTRLISTNKFQR
;
A
#
# COMPACT_ATOMS: atom_id res chain seq x y z
N MET A 1 19.11 64.07 -19.77
CA MET A 1 19.12 62.59 -19.83
C MET A 1 20.48 61.97 -20.09
N LYS A 2 21.27 62.39 -21.09
CA LYS A 2 22.62 61.83 -21.37
C LYS A 2 23.62 61.88 -20.19
N ARG A 3 23.58 62.91 -19.35
CA ARG A 3 24.47 63.02 -18.17
C ARG A 3 24.03 62.17 -16.97
N ILE A 4 22.74 61.81 -16.90
CA ILE A 4 22.19 60.99 -15.80
C ILE A 4 22.49 59.51 -16.05
N LEU A 5 22.46 59.05 -17.32
CA LEU A 5 22.87 57.69 -17.68
C LEU A 5 24.37 57.43 -17.46
N LEU A 6 25.22 58.44 -17.69
CA LEU A 6 26.66 58.32 -17.49
C LEU A 6 27.05 58.22 -16.01
N MET A 7 26.26 58.85 -15.12
CA MET A 7 26.43 58.69 -13.66
C MET A 7 25.99 57.30 -13.18
N ALA A 8 24.91 56.73 -13.74
CA ALA A 8 24.50 55.36 -13.40
C ALA A 8 25.58 54.32 -13.77
N THR A 9 26.25 54.49 -14.92
CA THR A 9 27.32 53.57 -15.33
C THR A 9 28.61 53.65 -14.50
N MET A 10 28.88 54.78 -13.84
CA MET A 10 30.05 54.89 -12.94
C MET A 10 29.75 54.39 -11.52
N GLN A 11 28.48 54.35 -11.10
CA GLN A 11 28.10 53.84 -9.79
C GLN A 11 28.05 52.30 -9.75
N ASP A 12 27.89 51.65 -10.92
CA ASP A 12 27.95 50.18 -11.08
C ASP A 12 29.37 49.60 -11.19
N LEU A 13 30.42 50.43 -11.18
CA LEU A 13 31.82 49.94 -11.30
C LEU A 13 32.32 49.18 -10.06
N PHE A 14 31.59 49.21 -8.95
CA PHE A 14 31.97 48.58 -7.68
C PHE A 14 30.97 47.55 -7.14
N VAL A 15 29.94 47.19 -7.91
CA VAL A 15 29.07 46.06 -7.61
C VAL A 15 29.43 44.95 -8.60
N ILE A 16 29.75 43.76 -8.10
CA ILE A 16 29.89 42.55 -8.92
C ILE A 16 28.59 42.41 -9.71
N SER A 17 28.61 42.87 -10.96
CA SER A 17 27.44 42.92 -11.81
C SER A 17 27.13 41.49 -12.22
N TYR A 18 26.09 40.94 -11.59
CA TYR A 18 25.38 39.78 -12.13
C TYR A 18 24.90 40.19 -13.53
N THR A 19 25.58 39.71 -14.56
CA THR A 19 25.23 39.97 -15.96
C THR A 19 23.82 39.48 -16.23
N ILE A 20 22.89 40.42 -16.38
CA ILE A 20 21.54 40.16 -16.88
C ILE A 20 21.66 39.84 -18.37
N GLY A 21 21.60 38.55 -18.69
CA GLY A 21 20.94 37.99 -19.87
C GLY A 21 21.49 38.32 -21.26
N GLY A 22 22.50 37.58 -21.74
CA GLY A 22 22.65 37.20 -23.16
C GLY A 22 22.74 38.31 -24.22
N VAL A 23 22.86 39.58 -23.82
CA VAL A 23 22.98 40.75 -24.70
C VAL A 23 24.30 41.48 -24.49
N ILE A 24 24.83 42.08 -25.54
CA ILE A 24 26.08 42.84 -25.57
C ILE A 24 25.82 44.20 -26.21
N TRP A 25 26.49 45.24 -25.73
CA TRP A 25 26.39 46.59 -26.31
C TRP A 25 27.09 46.63 -27.67
N ASP A 26 26.35 46.95 -28.73
CA ASP A 26 26.91 47.20 -30.05
C ASP A 26 27.17 48.70 -30.24
N LYS A 27 28.45 49.07 -30.34
CA LYS A 27 28.89 50.45 -30.51
C LYS A 27 28.41 51.08 -31.82
N ASN A 28 28.19 50.29 -32.86
CA ASN A 28 27.77 50.78 -34.18
C ASN A 28 26.27 51.08 -34.22
N LEU A 29 25.47 50.28 -33.51
CA LEU A 29 24.01 50.44 -33.43
C LEU A 29 23.57 51.31 -32.24
N GLY A 30 24.47 51.57 -31.29
CA GLY A 30 24.18 52.34 -30.08
C GLY A 30 23.10 51.71 -29.22
N ASN A 31 23.00 50.37 -29.24
CA ASN A 31 21.97 49.61 -28.53
C ASN A 31 22.50 48.25 -28.06
N PHE A 32 21.80 47.61 -27.12
CA PHE A 32 22.06 46.23 -26.73
C PHE A 32 21.50 45.27 -27.77
N VAL A 33 22.34 44.34 -28.22
CA VAL A 33 21.99 43.28 -29.18
C VAL A 33 22.26 41.91 -28.56
N PRO A 34 21.59 40.82 -28.99
CA PRO A 34 21.92 39.47 -28.52
C PRO A 34 23.41 39.14 -28.77
N ILE A 35 24.08 38.48 -27.83
CA ILE A 35 25.50 38.07 -27.98
C ILE A 35 25.72 37.30 -29.28
N PHE A 36 24.78 36.45 -29.67
CA PHE A 36 24.87 35.64 -30.89
C PHE A 36 24.58 36.41 -32.18
N SER A 37 24.18 37.68 -32.15
CA SER A 37 24.10 38.51 -33.36
C SER A 37 25.43 39.15 -33.72
N VAL A 38 26.43 39.11 -32.82
CA VAL A 38 27.77 39.62 -33.06
C VAL A 38 28.62 38.54 -33.72
N GLY A 39 29.24 38.86 -34.87
CA GLY A 39 29.92 37.91 -35.76
C GLY A 39 30.88 36.92 -35.06
N PRO A 40 31.89 37.38 -34.30
CA PRO A 40 32.82 36.47 -33.61
C PRO A 40 32.13 35.50 -32.63
N TYR A 41 31.14 35.97 -31.86
CA TYR A 41 30.42 35.13 -30.90
C TYR A 41 29.45 34.17 -31.59
N SER A 42 28.84 34.57 -32.71
CA SER A 42 27.95 33.71 -33.49
C SER A 42 28.71 32.54 -34.14
N ILE A 43 29.93 32.80 -34.62
CA ILE A 43 30.84 31.76 -35.16
C ILE A 43 31.26 30.80 -34.05
N LEU A 44 31.76 31.33 -32.92
CA LEU A 44 32.16 30.50 -31.77
C LEU A 44 30.99 29.65 -31.25
N HIS A 45 29.80 30.24 -31.15
CA HIS A 45 28.60 29.51 -30.73
C HIS A 45 28.24 28.39 -31.70
N ARG A 46 28.31 28.66 -33.02
CA ARG A 46 28.05 27.65 -34.05
C ARG A 46 29.05 26.49 -33.96
N GLU A 47 30.33 26.78 -33.78
CA GLU A 47 31.36 25.74 -33.60
C GLU A 47 31.10 24.87 -32.36
N LEU A 48 30.73 25.50 -31.23
CA LEU A 48 30.37 24.78 -30.01
C LEU A 48 29.14 23.89 -30.23
N LEU A 49 28.12 24.39 -30.93
CA LEU A 49 26.93 23.61 -31.26
C LEU A 49 27.25 22.44 -32.19
N LEU A 50 28.15 22.61 -33.16
CA LEU A 50 28.59 21.52 -34.04
C LEU A 50 29.32 20.44 -33.25
N LYS A 51 30.28 20.83 -32.39
CA LYS A 51 30.97 19.89 -31.49
C LYS A 51 30.00 19.16 -30.55
N GLN A 52 29.02 19.88 -30.00
CA GLN A 52 27.97 19.26 -29.19
C GLN A 52 27.15 18.27 -30.00
N ARG A 53 26.66 18.65 -31.19
CA ARG A 53 25.90 17.75 -32.06
C ARG A 53 26.67 16.48 -32.42
N GLU A 54 27.96 16.59 -32.73
CA GLU A 54 28.81 15.42 -32.99
C GLU A 54 28.86 14.46 -31.79
N MET A 55 28.95 14.99 -30.56
CA MET A 55 28.86 14.18 -29.34
C MET A 55 27.44 13.65 -29.07
N GLU A 56 26.40 14.34 -29.54
CA GLU A 56 25.00 13.94 -29.36
C GLU A 56 24.55 12.86 -30.36
N THR A 57 25.10 12.88 -31.58
CA THR A 57 24.77 11.96 -32.68
C THR A 57 25.89 10.96 -32.96
N HIS A 58 26.73 10.69 -31.97
CA HIS A 58 27.81 9.72 -32.12
C HIS A 58 27.24 8.35 -32.49
N ASN A 59 27.79 7.74 -33.55
CA ASN A 59 27.49 6.36 -33.92
C ASN A 59 28.62 5.48 -33.36
N PHE A 60 28.26 4.56 -32.50
CA PHE A 60 29.21 3.68 -31.83
C PHE A 60 29.79 2.59 -32.74
N GLN A 61 29.25 2.39 -33.96
CA GLN A 61 29.81 1.47 -34.96
C GLN A 61 30.09 0.04 -34.45
N GLY A 62 29.30 -0.43 -33.48
CA GLY A 62 29.47 -1.75 -32.87
C GLY A 62 30.46 -1.80 -31.70
N GLU A 63 30.98 -0.66 -31.22
CA GLU A 63 31.85 -0.58 -30.04
C GLU A 63 31.30 -1.39 -28.87
N THR A 64 32.20 -2.03 -28.13
CA THR A 64 31.81 -2.88 -27.01
C THR A 64 31.84 -2.10 -25.71
N ILE A 65 30.69 -1.97 -25.07
CA ILE A 65 30.54 -1.33 -23.76
C ILE A 65 30.48 -2.40 -22.67
N GLN A 66 31.37 -2.28 -21.69
CA GLN A 66 31.46 -3.21 -20.56
C GLN A 66 30.44 -2.84 -19.48
N LEU A 67 29.58 -3.80 -19.14
CA LEU A 67 28.47 -3.59 -18.23
C LEU A 67 28.56 -4.56 -17.05
N THR A 68 28.59 -4.03 -15.82
CA THR A 68 28.70 -4.85 -14.60
C THR A 68 27.53 -4.58 -13.65
N TYR A 69 27.00 -5.63 -13.02
CA TYR A 69 25.88 -5.54 -12.08
C TYR A 69 25.88 -6.76 -11.14
N TYR A 70 25.21 -6.65 -9.99
CA TYR A 70 24.82 -7.79 -9.17
C TYR A 70 23.40 -8.25 -9.50
N GLN A 71 23.14 -9.55 -9.42
CA GLN A 71 21.88 -10.15 -9.86
C GLN A 71 20.67 -9.57 -9.09
N GLN A 72 19.73 -8.97 -9.82
CA GLN A 72 18.46 -8.49 -9.27
C GLN A 72 17.31 -9.06 -10.12
N LYS A 73 16.59 -10.02 -9.55
CA LYS A 73 15.46 -10.70 -10.21
C LYS A 73 14.52 -9.67 -10.85
N ASN A 74 14.21 -9.87 -12.14
CA ASN A 74 13.34 -9.03 -12.96
C ASN A 74 13.79 -7.57 -13.21
N ILE A 75 14.91 -7.11 -12.62
CA ILE A 75 15.51 -5.80 -12.91
C ILE A 75 16.71 -5.95 -13.83
N VAL A 76 17.69 -6.76 -13.42
CA VAL A 76 18.86 -7.12 -14.23
C VAL A 76 19.32 -8.53 -13.85
N SER A 77 19.27 -9.44 -14.81
CA SER A 77 19.70 -10.82 -14.67
C SER A 77 20.40 -11.33 -15.92
N PHE A 78 21.35 -12.26 -15.74
CA PHE A 78 21.94 -12.97 -16.87
C PHE A 78 20.89 -13.87 -17.53
N ASP A 79 20.85 -13.85 -18.86
CA ASP A 79 20.17 -14.89 -19.62
C ASP A 79 20.92 -16.23 -19.49
N LYS A 80 20.26 -17.36 -19.74
CA LYS A 80 20.77 -18.72 -19.49
C LYS A 80 22.14 -18.99 -20.14
N ASN A 81 22.45 -18.33 -21.26
CA ASN A 81 23.71 -18.47 -21.99
C ASN A 81 24.80 -17.48 -21.56
N ASN A 82 24.57 -16.64 -20.55
CA ASN A 82 25.51 -15.64 -20.01
C ASN A 82 26.03 -14.56 -20.98
N THR A 83 25.55 -14.55 -22.21
CA THR A 83 25.93 -13.56 -23.24
C THR A 83 25.00 -12.36 -23.27
N LYS A 84 23.78 -12.49 -22.75
CA LYS A 84 22.75 -11.45 -22.74
C LYS A 84 22.27 -11.16 -21.33
N ILE A 85 21.70 -9.97 -21.17
CA ILE A 85 21.05 -9.50 -19.94
C ILE A 85 19.55 -9.34 -20.16
N THR A 86 18.75 -9.60 -19.14
CA THR A 86 17.29 -9.53 -19.14
C THR A 86 16.75 -8.82 -17.90
N GLY A 87 15.56 -8.24 -17.99
CA GLY A 87 14.91 -7.49 -16.91
C GLY A 87 14.79 -6.00 -17.20
N LEU A 88 14.08 -5.26 -16.36
CA LEU A 88 13.72 -3.86 -16.62
C LEU A 88 14.89 -2.95 -17.06
N ALA A 89 16.00 -2.92 -16.30
CA ALA A 89 17.13 -2.06 -16.63
C ALA A 89 17.96 -2.65 -17.78
N ALA A 90 18.01 -3.98 -17.89
CA ALA A 90 18.67 -4.67 -19.00
C ALA A 90 17.98 -4.38 -20.33
N ASP A 91 16.65 -4.43 -20.38
CA ASP A 91 15.85 -4.18 -21.57
C ASP A 91 16.03 -2.75 -22.07
N ILE A 92 16.14 -1.78 -21.16
CA ILE A 92 16.48 -0.38 -21.50
C ILE A 92 17.85 -0.32 -22.18
N TRP A 93 18.87 -0.96 -21.59
CA TRP A 93 20.22 -0.97 -22.17
C TRP A 93 20.30 -1.74 -23.49
N ASN A 94 19.54 -2.82 -23.65
CA ASN A 94 19.42 -3.54 -24.92
C ASN A 94 18.79 -2.64 -26.00
N MET A 95 17.72 -1.89 -25.69
CA MET A 95 17.12 -0.92 -26.63
C MET A 95 18.09 0.22 -26.98
N LEU A 96 18.91 0.68 -26.03
CA LEU A 96 19.96 1.65 -26.31
C LEU A 96 21.04 1.07 -27.23
N ALA A 97 21.46 -0.17 -26.99
CA ALA A 97 22.43 -0.87 -27.80
C ALA A 97 21.97 -1.00 -29.26
N ASP A 98 20.71 -1.40 -29.47
CA ASP A 98 20.11 -1.53 -30.79
C ASP A 98 19.94 -0.18 -31.49
N SER A 99 19.51 0.87 -30.77
CA SER A 99 19.23 2.19 -31.36
C SER A 99 20.48 3.03 -31.63
N LEU A 100 21.54 2.86 -30.84
CA LEU A 100 22.80 3.59 -30.95
C LEU A 100 23.92 2.75 -31.58
N ASN A 101 23.63 1.51 -31.96
CA ASN A 101 24.54 0.60 -32.67
C ASN A 101 25.84 0.32 -31.89
N PHE A 102 25.71 -0.13 -30.64
CA PHE A 102 26.83 -0.64 -29.82
C PHE A 102 26.55 -2.05 -29.31
N THR A 103 27.58 -2.75 -28.85
CA THR A 103 27.46 -4.10 -28.29
C THR A 103 27.65 -4.09 -26.78
N LEU A 104 26.74 -4.73 -26.03
CA LEU A 104 26.87 -4.89 -24.59
C LEU A 104 27.67 -6.14 -24.25
N LYS A 105 28.73 -5.99 -23.46
CA LYS A 105 29.48 -7.10 -22.89
C LYS A 105 29.24 -7.17 -21.38
N PRO A 106 28.33 -8.03 -20.91
CA PRO A 106 28.06 -8.14 -19.49
C PRO A 106 29.20 -8.86 -18.77
N ILE A 107 29.71 -8.27 -17.69
CA ILE A 107 30.80 -8.80 -16.87
C ILE A 107 30.21 -9.29 -15.54
N ARG A 108 30.50 -10.56 -15.21
CA ARG A 108 30.11 -11.13 -13.92
C ARG A 108 30.93 -10.52 -12.79
N THR A 109 30.26 -10.30 -11.67
CA THR A 109 30.89 -9.80 -10.46
C THR A 109 30.48 -10.65 -9.27
N ASN A 110 31.39 -10.78 -8.30
CA ASN A 110 31.11 -11.40 -7.01
C ASN A 110 30.60 -10.37 -5.99
N GLU A 111 30.55 -9.10 -6.36
CA GLU A 111 30.02 -8.03 -5.52
C GLU A 111 28.53 -8.22 -5.30
N THR A 112 28.09 -8.03 -4.05
CA THR A 112 26.68 -8.18 -3.64
C THR A 112 26.03 -6.86 -3.26
N SER A 113 26.79 -5.76 -3.28
CA SER A 113 26.33 -4.43 -2.90
C SER A 113 26.73 -3.38 -3.93
N SER A 114 26.03 -2.23 -3.92
CA SER A 114 26.38 -1.08 -4.76
C SER A 114 27.72 -0.44 -4.35
N GLY A 115 28.13 -0.60 -3.09
CA GLY A 115 29.35 -0.03 -2.54
C GLY A 115 29.13 1.05 -1.49
N ASN A 116 29.89 0.95 -0.40
CA ASN A 116 30.06 1.94 0.64
C ASN A 116 31.20 2.91 0.31
N HIS A 117 31.10 4.10 0.90
CA HIS A 117 32.13 5.12 0.79
C HIS A 117 33.01 5.12 2.04
N LYS A 118 34.33 4.96 1.86
CA LYS A 118 35.33 5.08 2.91
C LYS A 118 36.53 5.87 2.38
N ASP A 119 36.78 7.05 2.95
CA ASP A 119 37.94 7.89 2.62
C ASP A 119 38.11 8.13 1.10
N ASP A 120 37.05 8.58 0.43
CA ASP A 120 36.99 8.81 -1.04
C ASP A 120 37.12 7.58 -1.94
N ILE A 121 37.27 6.39 -1.35
CA ILE A 121 37.32 5.12 -2.07
C ILE A 121 35.98 4.40 -1.87
N PHE A 122 35.42 3.91 -2.98
CA PHE A 122 34.26 3.03 -2.94
C PHE A 122 34.67 1.57 -3.03
N ASP A 123 33.95 0.72 -2.29
CA ASP A 123 33.94 -0.73 -2.52
C ASP A 123 32.76 -1.12 -3.44
N GLY A 124 32.51 -2.42 -3.63
CA GLY A 124 31.38 -2.90 -4.43
C GLY A 124 31.42 -2.47 -5.90
N LEU A 125 30.23 -2.33 -6.51
CA LEU A 125 30.10 -1.90 -7.90
C LEU A 125 30.68 -0.49 -8.15
N LEU A 126 30.42 0.45 -7.23
CA LEU A 126 30.94 1.81 -7.34
C LEU A 126 32.47 1.86 -7.30
N GLY A 127 33.11 0.97 -6.53
CA GLY A 127 34.56 0.82 -6.55
C GLY A 127 35.09 0.34 -7.90
N LYS A 128 34.40 -0.61 -8.54
CA LYS A 128 34.79 -1.14 -9.85
C LYS A 128 34.72 -0.09 -10.96
N ILE A 129 33.66 0.71 -10.99
CA ILE A 129 33.53 1.79 -11.99
C ILE A 129 34.52 2.93 -11.72
N GLN A 130 34.81 3.23 -10.45
CA GLN A 130 35.83 4.22 -10.07
C GLN A 130 37.24 3.79 -10.51
N ARG A 131 37.54 2.48 -10.48
CA ARG A 131 38.81 1.89 -10.96
C ARG A 131 38.84 1.60 -12.46
N HIS A 132 37.83 2.03 -13.22
CA HIS A 132 37.71 1.79 -14.66
C HIS A 132 37.71 0.31 -15.08
N GLU A 133 37.24 -0.59 -14.19
CA GLU A 133 37.07 -2.02 -14.52
C GLU A 133 35.77 -2.29 -15.31
N THR A 134 34.86 -1.31 -15.37
CA THR A 134 33.60 -1.40 -16.09
C THR A 134 33.21 -0.01 -16.60
N ASP A 135 32.52 0.05 -17.73
CA ASP A 135 32.07 1.32 -18.30
C ASP A 135 30.74 1.77 -17.70
N VAL A 136 29.85 0.79 -17.48
CA VAL A 136 28.45 1.03 -17.10
C VAL A 136 27.99 0.12 -15.97
N ILE A 137 27.22 0.67 -15.05
CA ILE A 137 26.34 -0.06 -14.13
C ILE A 137 24.89 0.29 -14.48
N PRO A 138 24.06 -0.69 -14.87
CA PRO A 138 22.76 -0.44 -15.48
C PRO A 138 21.74 0.20 -14.53
N LYS A 139 21.83 -0.12 -13.23
CA LYS A 139 20.89 0.35 -12.22
C LYS A 139 21.62 0.69 -10.93
N ILE A 140 21.47 1.94 -10.50
CA ILE A 140 21.95 2.43 -9.23
C ILE A 140 21.09 3.60 -8.77
N GLU A 141 20.92 3.73 -7.46
CA GLU A 141 20.22 4.87 -6.89
C GLU A 141 21.15 6.10 -6.89
N ILE A 142 20.65 7.23 -7.37
CA ILE A 142 21.36 8.52 -7.33
C ILE A 142 21.44 8.98 -5.87
N TYR A 143 22.65 9.35 -5.44
CA TYR A 143 22.90 9.95 -4.15
C TYR A 143 24.13 10.86 -4.22
N SER A 144 24.15 11.97 -3.49
CA SER A 144 25.17 13.02 -3.61
C SER A 144 26.59 12.50 -3.47
N SER A 145 26.86 11.62 -2.49
CA SER A 145 28.22 11.09 -2.33
C SER A 145 28.66 10.14 -3.44
N ARG A 146 27.74 9.50 -4.15
CA ARG A 146 28.08 8.55 -5.22
C ARG A 146 28.64 9.25 -6.48
N PHE A 147 28.44 10.56 -6.63
CA PHE A 147 29.05 11.36 -7.71
C PHE A 147 30.59 11.41 -7.65
N VAL A 148 31.18 11.06 -6.50
CA VAL A 148 32.64 10.94 -6.35
C VAL A 148 33.18 9.77 -7.18
N ALA A 149 32.46 8.65 -7.26
CA ALA A 149 32.88 7.46 -8.01
C ALA A 149 32.51 7.50 -9.50
N THR A 150 31.36 8.08 -9.84
CA THR A 150 30.75 7.92 -11.18
C THR A 150 29.98 9.16 -11.61
N THR A 151 29.65 9.24 -12.90
CA THR A 151 28.57 10.12 -13.38
C THR A 151 27.28 9.32 -13.57
N PHE A 152 26.13 9.99 -13.61
CA PHE A 152 24.84 9.34 -13.82
C PHE A 152 24.21 9.78 -15.14
N THR A 153 23.43 8.88 -15.73
CA THR A 153 22.48 9.19 -16.79
C THR A 153 21.30 10.01 -16.25
N PRO A 154 20.45 10.58 -17.13
CA PRO A 154 19.08 10.90 -16.77
C PRO A 154 18.42 9.74 -16.01
N ALA A 155 17.57 10.08 -15.05
CA ALA A 155 16.89 9.08 -14.24
C ALA A 155 16.02 8.17 -15.12
N LEU A 156 16.17 6.86 -14.95
CA LEU A 156 15.36 5.86 -15.61
C LEU A 156 13.96 5.81 -14.98
N TRP A 157 13.84 5.84 -13.65
CA TRP A 157 12.57 5.94 -12.94
C TRP A 157 12.77 6.45 -11.50
N THR A 158 11.67 6.79 -10.85
CA THR A 158 11.65 7.05 -9.40
C THR A 158 11.14 5.83 -8.64
N THR A 159 11.71 5.60 -7.45
CA THR A 159 11.29 4.56 -6.51
C THR A 159 11.16 5.13 -5.10
N PRO A 160 10.02 4.91 -4.42
CA PRO A 160 9.85 5.30 -3.03
C PRO A 160 10.59 4.33 -2.09
N GLN A 161 11.15 4.88 -1.02
CA GLN A 161 11.75 4.10 0.07
C GLN A 161 10.73 3.92 1.19
N ARG A 162 10.45 2.67 1.56
CA ARG A 162 9.36 2.31 2.47
C ARG A 162 9.77 1.28 3.51
N LEU A 163 9.10 1.34 4.65
CA LEU A 163 9.16 0.28 5.64
C LEU A 163 8.22 -0.86 5.22
N PHE A 164 8.67 -2.08 5.41
CA PHE A 164 7.93 -3.30 5.15
C PHE A 164 7.82 -4.12 6.43
N ILE A 165 6.65 -4.69 6.68
CA ILE A 165 6.42 -5.56 7.83
C ILE A 165 5.84 -6.90 7.38
N GLN A 166 6.09 -7.94 8.16
CA GLN A 166 5.36 -9.19 8.02
C GLN A 166 3.91 -8.98 8.43
N VAL A 167 2.98 -9.33 7.55
CA VAL A 167 1.56 -9.19 7.82
C VAL A 167 0.98 -10.50 8.30
N LYS A 168 0.39 -10.46 9.50
CA LYS A 168 -0.50 -11.49 10.00
C LYS A 168 -1.92 -11.01 9.82
N TYR A 169 -2.65 -11.71 8.96
CA TYR A 169 -4.07 -11.46 8.80
C TYR A 169 -4.81 -12.12 9.95
N THR A 170 -5.68 -11.35 10.59
CA THR A 170 -6.55 -11.84 11.64
C THR A 170 -7.97 -11.52 11.23
N HIS A 171 -8.88 -12.44 11.51
CA HIS A 171 -10.30 -12.15 11.38
C HIS A 171 -10.73 -11.27 12.56
N ASP A 172 -11.58 -10.28 12.28
CA ASP A 172 -12.17 -9.51 13.34
C ASP A 172 -13.14 -10.40 14.12
N GLN A 173 -12.91 -10.54 15.43
CA GLN A 173 -13.74 -11.39 16.28
C GLN A 173 -15.05 -10.69 16.66
N ASN A 174 -15.10 -9.35 16.60
CA ASN A 174 -16.20 -8.55 17.11
C ASN A 174 -17.25 -8.19 16.04
N TRP A 175 -17.16 -8.79 14.85
CA TRP A 175 -17.99 -8.48 13.68
C TRP A 175 -19.49 -8.46 13.92
N MET A 176 -19.97 -9.30 14.83
CA MET A 176 -21.39 -9.39 15.14
C MET A 176 -21.92 -8.14 15.86
N LEU A 177 -21.08 -7.42 16.63
CA LEU A 177 -21.49 -6.21 17.38
C LEU A 177 -21.79 -5.03 16.45
N TYR A 178 -21.14 -4.99 15.29
CA TYR A 178 -21.27 -3.90 14.33
C TYR A 178 -21.81 -4.36 12.97
N LEU A 179 -22.43 -5.55 12.91
CA LEU A 179 -23.00 -6.10 11.69
C LEU A 179 -24.02 -5.14 11.05
N PHE A 180 -24.91 -4.58 11.88
CA PHE A 180 -25.70 -3.40 11.53
C PHE A 180 -25.27 -2.22 12.42
N SER A 181 -25.37 -1.01 11.87
CA SER A 181 -25.24 0.19 12.70
C SER A 181 -26.35 0.22 13.76
N TRP A 182 -26.07 0.83 14.91
CA TRP A 182 -27.05 0.94 15.99
C TRP A 182 -28.38 1.59 15.56
N LYS A 183 -28.29 2.54 14.61
CA LYS A 183 -29.45 3.19 13.98
C LYS A 183 -30.33 2.17 13.26
N VAL A 184 -29.73 1.25 12.50
CA VAL A 184 -30.45 0.22 11.74
C VAL A 184 -31.06 -0.82 12.68
N TRP A 185 -30.33 -1.26 13.71
CA TRP A 185 -30.89 -2.15 14.74
C TRP A 185 -32.15 -1.56 15.39
N TYR A 186 -32.10 -0.27 15.75
CA TYR A 186 -33.25 0.43 16.30
C TYR A 186 -34.41 0.54 15.30
N SER A 187 -34.14 0.83 14.02
CA SER A 187 -35.16 0.85 12.98
C SER A 187 -35.81 -0.52 12.77
N ILE A 188 -35.04 -1.62 12.81
CA ILE A 188 -35.56 -2.99 12.71
C ILE A 188 -36.50 -3.27 13.89
N LEU A 189 -36.06 -2.97 15.11
CA LEU A 189 -36.86 -3.17 16.33
C LEU A 189 -38.17 -2.36 16.27
N MET A 190 -38.11 -1.10 15.87
CA MET A 190 -39.30 -0.24 15.77
C MET A 190 -40.28 -0.72 14.70
N MET A 191 -39.79 -1.08 13.51
CA MET A 191 -40.64 -1.62 12.46
C MET A 191 -41.28 -2.95 12.86
N TYR A 192 -40.52 -3.81 13.53
CA TYR A 192 -41.04 -5.06 14.07
C TYR A 192 -42.17 -4.83 15.10
N LEU A 193 -41.98 -3.91 16.06
CA LEU A 193 -43.01 -3.57 17.04
C LEU A 193 -44.27 -3.00 16.36
N ILE A 194 -44.11 -2.09 15.41
CA ILE A 194 -45.24 -1.52 14.65
C ILE A 194 -46.02 -2.61 13.91
N LEU A 195 -45.33 -3.53 13.22
CA LEU A 195 -45.97 -4.64 12.51
C LEU A 195 -46.67 -5.61 13.47
N THR A 196 -46.10 -5.88 14.66
CA THR A 196 -46.78 -6.70 15.69
C THR A 196 -48.05 -6.03 16.21
N ILE A 197 -48.03 -4.72 16.44
CA ILE A 197 -49.21 -3.97 16.91
C ILE A 197 -50.30 -3.99 15.84
N PHE A 198 -49.96 -3.72 14.58
CA PHE A 198 -50.94 -3.78 13.49
C PHE A 198 -51.49 -5.17 13.25
N SER A 199 -50.66 -6.21 13.37
CA SER A 199 -51.13 -7.60 13.29
C SER A 199 -52.15 -7.93 14.38
N HIS A 200 -51.89 -7.47 15.61
CA HIS A 200 -52.80 -7.66 16.74
C HIS A 200 -54.12 -6.90 16.58
N ILE A 201 -54.05 -5.61 16.23
CA ILE A 201 -55.23 -4.77 15.99
C ILE A 201 -56.06 -5.34 14.84
N SER A 202 -55.42 -5.80 13.76
CA SER A 202 -56.11 -6.41 12.63
C SER A 202 -56.92 -7.64 13.05
N GLN A 203 -56.37 -8.50 13.92
CA GLN A 203 -57.12 -9.65 14.43
C GLN A 203 -58.29 -9.21 15.34
N ILE A 204 -58.08 -8.22 16.20
CA ILE A 204 -59.14 -7.67 17.06
C ILE A 204 -60.31 -7.15 16.23
N ILE A 205 -60.04 -6.35 15.20
CA ILE A 205 -61.07 -5.76 14.32
C ILE A 205 -61.83 -6.87 13.60
N PHE A 206 -61.12 -7.86 13.05
CA PHE A 206 -61.75 -8.99 12.37
C PHE A 206 -62.67 -9.80 13.31
N CYS A 207 -62.19 -10.12 14.51
CA CYS A 207 -62.99 -10.82 15.53
C CYS A 207 -64.18 -9.99 16.04
N TYR A 208 -64.14 -8.66 15.94
CA TYR A 208 -65.25 -7.79 16.35
C TYR A 208 -66.33 -7.70 15.27
N TYR A 209 -65.95 -7.64 13.98
CA TYR A 209 -66.88 -7.36 12.88
C TYR A 209 -67.37 -8.59 12.10
N ILE A 210 -66.56 -9.64 11.92
CA ILE A 210 -66.83 -10.69 10.90
C ILE A 210 -67.14 -12.06 11.52
N GLU A 211 -66.43 -12.50 12.56
CA GLU A 211 -66.66 -13.81 13.19
C GLU A 211 -66.46 -13.80 14.71
N ARG A 212 -67.40 -14.41 15.47
CA ARG A 212 -67.23 -14.73 16.90
C ARG A 212 -66.27 -15.92 17.09
N ILE A 213 -65.02 -15.75 16.70
CA ILE A 213 -63.97 -16.77 16.88
C ILE A 213 -63.75 -17.00 18.39
N LYS A 214 -63.75 -18.28 18.81
CA LYS A 214 -63.65 -18.70 20.22
C LYS A 214 -62.26 -18.56 20.83
N HIS A 215 -61.20 -18.52 20.01
CA HIS A 215 -59.81 -18.44 20.46
C HIS A 215 -59.17 -17.15 19.95
N LYS A 216 -58.80 -16.26 20.88
CA LYS A 216 -58.07 -15.02 20.59
C LYS A 216 -56.62 -15.22 20.98
N ALA A 217 -55.71 -15.01 20.03
CA ALA A 217 -54.28 -15.00 20.34
C ALA A 217 -53.94 -13.76 21.16
N TYR A 218 -53.12 -13.93 22.20
CA TYR A 218 -52.66 -12.83 23.03
C TYR A 218 -51.61 -12.01 22.29
N PHE A 219 -51.41 -10.76 22.69
CA PHE A 219 -50.35 -9.90 22.12
C PHE A 219 -48.96 -10.58 22.20
N ALA A 220 -48.68 -11.32 23.27
CA ALA A 220 -47.45 -12.09 23.43
C ALA A 220 -47.29 -13.17 22.34
N ASP A 221 -48.39 -13.81 21.91
CA ASP A 221 -48.35 -14.79 20.82
C ASP A 221 -48.06 -14.09 19.49
N HIS A 222 -48.68 -12.92 19.22
CA HIS A 222 -48.34 -12.12 18.04
C HIS A 222 -46.86 -11.74 18.00
N PHE A 223 -46.31 -11.31 19.14
CA PHE A 223 -44.90 -11.00 19.27
C PHE A 223 -44.02 -12.23 18.96
N PHE A 224 -44.31 -13.37 19.59
CA PHE A 224 -43.54 -14.60 19.44
C PHE A 224 -43.58 -15.17 17.99
N TYR A 225 -44.77 -15.29 17.39
CA TYR A 225 -44.89 -15.84 16.03
C TYR A 225 -44.34 -14.90 14.96
N ASN A 226 -44.43 -13.59 15.15
CA ASN A 226 -43.81 -12.64 14.23
C ASN A 226 -42.28 -12.65 14.37
N LEU A 227 -41.73 -12.87 15.57
CA LEU A 227 -40.30 -13.08 15.78
C LEU A 227 -39.84 -14.37 15.09
N ALA A 228 -40.61 -15.45 15.21
CA ALA A 228 -40.36 -16.71 14.53
C ALA A 228 -40.31 -16.50 13.00
N MET A 229 -41.27 -15.76 12.45
CA MET A 229 -41.28 -15.38 11.02
C MET A 229 -40.05 -14.53 10.62
N LEU A 230 -39.59 -13.61 11.48
CA LEU A 230 -38.34 -12.85 11.27
C LEU A 230 -37.10 -13.77 11.23
N CYS A 231 -37.07 -14.78 12.08
CA CYS A 231 -36.06 -15.83 12.09
C CYS A 231 -36.22 -16.86 10.96
N LYS A 232 -37.23 -16.71 10.08
CA LYS A 232 -37.64 -17.69 9.06
C LYS A 232 -37.92 -19.08 9.64
N GLN A 233 -38.37 -19.14 10.89
CA GLN A 233 -38.72 -20.37 11.58
C GLN A 233 -40.19 -20.30 11.97
N GLY A 234 -41.01 -21.25 11.54
CA GLY A 234 -42.39 -21.38 12.01
C GLY A 234 -43.44 -21.34 10.90
N CYS A 235 -44.64 -21.74 11.31
CA CYS A 235 -45.87 -21.74 10.54
C CYS A 235 -46.89 -20.93 11.31
N ILE A 236 -47.80 -20.22 10.63
CA ILE A 236 -48.85 -19.45 11.28
C ILE A 236 -49.90 -20.43 11.81
N PRO A 237 -50.12 -20.50 13.14
CA PRO A 237 -51.14 -21.36 13.72
C PRO A 237 -52.55 -20.96 13.28
N LYS A 238 -53.49 -21.91 13.35
CA LYS A 238 -54.89 -21.68 12.96
C LYS A 238 -55.59 -20.65 13.85
N GLU A 239 -55.09 -20.45 15.06
CA GLU A 239 -55.55 -19.46 16.04
C GLU A 239 -55.32 -17.99 15.59
N PHE A 240 -54.63 -17.79 14.47
CA PHE A 240 -54.41 -16.48 13.84
C PHE A 240 -55.24 -16.26 12.57
N GLU A 241 -56.22 -17.12 12.31
CA GLU A 241 -57.22 -16.93 11.25
C GLU A 241 -57.95 -15.59 11.46
N GLY A 242 -58.10 -14.81 10.38
CA GLY A 242 -58.68 -13.46 10.42
C GLY A 242 -57.69 -12.28 10.39
N ARG A 243 -56.38 -12.54 10.36
CA ARG A 243 -55.37 -11.48 10.12
C ARG A 243 -55.47 -10.93 8.70
N SER A 244 -55.15 -9.65 8.53
CA SER A 244 -55.00 -9.04 7.22
C SER A 244 -53.83 -9.68 6.46
N ARG A 245 -54.13 -10.26 5.29
CA ARG A 245 -53.13 -10.83 4.37
C ARG A 245 -52.09 -9.81 3.93
N ILE A 246 -52.44 -8.52 3.90
CA ILE A 246 -51.52 -7.44 3.53
C ILE A 246 -50.45 -7.25 4.62
N ILE A 247 -50.83 -7.34 5.89
CA ILE A 247 -49.91 -7.21 7.03
C ILE A 247 -48.99 -8.44 7.10
N GLU A 248 -49.54 -9.62 6.82
CA GLU A 248 -48.75 -10.85 6.75
C GLU A 248 -47.72 -10.80 5.62
N LEU A 249 -48.14 -10.35 4.43
CA LEU A 249 -47.25 -10.17 3.29
C LEU A 249 -46.18 -9.10 3.55
N SER A 250 -46.53 -7.99 4.19
CA SER A 250 -45.55 -6.96 4.54
C SER A 250 -44.54 -7.44 5.59
N LEU A 251 -44.98 -8.21 6.59
CA LEU A 251 -44.11 -8.86 7.56
C LEU A 251 -43.20 -9.90 6.90
N ALA A 252 -43.72 -10.70 5.96
CA ALA A 252 -42.95 -11.67 5.20
C ALA A 252 -41.86 -11.01 4.34
N LEU A 253 -42.21 -9.92 3.65
CA LEU A 253 -41.27 -9.14 2.84
C LEU A 253 -40.19 -8.49 3.72
N PHE A 254 -40.60 -7.86 4.83
CA PHE A 254 -39.67 -7.27 5.79
C PHE A 254 -38.68 -8.33 6.34
N SER A 255 -39.19 -9.47 6.81
CA SER A 255 -38.37 -10.57 7.30
C SER A 255 -37.38 -11.07 6.24
N SER A 256 -37.86 -11.26 5.01
CA SER A 256 -37.03 -11.73 3.90
C SER A 256 -35.92 -10.75 3.55
N LEU A 257 -36.22 -9.45 3.51
CA LEU A 257 -35.22 -8.40 3.25
C LEU A 257 -34.15 -8.33 4.33
N ILE A 258 -34.56 -8.34 5.61
CA ILE A 258 -33.61 -8.33 6.73
C ILE A 258 -32.72 -9.57 6.70
N HIS A 259 -33.30 -10.75 6.43
CA HIS A 259 -32.54 -11.99 6.35
C HIS A 259 -31.54 -11.99 5.18
N ILE A 260 -31.92 -11.49 4.00
CA ILE A 260 -31.02 -11.38 2.84
C ILE A 260 -29.86 -10.42 3.16
N ALA A 261 -30.17 -9.24 3.71
CA ALA A 261 -29.16 -8.26 4.10
C ALA A 261 -28.22 -8.82 5.15
N PHE A 262 -28.76 -9.46 6.19
CA PHE A 262 -27.99 -10.11 7.25
C PHE A 262 -27.05 -11.19 6.69
N SER A 263 -27.55 -12.06 5.80
CA SER A 263 -26.75 -13.12 5.18
C SER A 263 -25.61 -12.57 4.32
N ALA A 264 -25.87 -11.53 3.52
CA ALA A 264 -24.85 -10.88 2.70
C ALA A 264 -23.76 -10.20 3.54
N LEU A 265 -24.15 -9.57 4.66
CA LEU A 265 -23.22 -8.94 5.58
C LEU A 265 -22.38 -9.96 6.34
N ILE A 266 -22.97 -11.07 6.82
CA ILE A 266 -22.20 -12.17 7.42
C ILE A 266 -21.14 -12.65 6.45
N PHE A 267 -21.50 -12.92 5.20
CA PHE A 267 -20.54 -13.38 4.20
C PHE A 267 -19.40 -12.38 4.02
N THR A 268 -19.72 -11.10 3.92
CA THR A 268 -18.72 -10.02 3.77
C THR A 268 -17.78 -9.96 4.98
N TYR A 269 -18.31 -9.96 6.21
CA TYR A 269 -17.48 -9.87 7.41
C TYR A 269 -16.67 -11.14 7.69
N MET A 270 -17.22 -12.32 7.38
CA MET A 270 -16.51 -13.60 7.56
C MET A 270 -15.37 -13.77 6.54
N THR A 271 -15.54 -13.26 5.32
CA THR A 271 -14.51 -13.31 4.28
C THR A 271 -13.49 -12.18 4.41
N HIS A 272 -13.88 -11.05 5.01
CA HIS A 272 -12.99 -9.92 5.19
C HIS A 272 -11.88 -10.24 6.20
N LYS A 273 -10.64 -10.08 5.75
CA LYS A 273 -9.45 -10.19 6.59
C LYS A 273 -8.88 -8.82 6.84
N VAL A 274 -8.79 -8.47 8.12
CA VAL A 274 -8.08 -7.27 8.54
C VAL A 274 -6.65 -7.66 8.89
N TYR A 275 -5.73 -6.73 8.72
CA TYR A 275 -4.43 -6.82 9.38
C TYR A 275 -4.28 -5.60 10.27
N ILE A 276 -3.88 -5.83 11.51
CA ILE A 276 -3.67 -4.76 12.47
C ILE A 276 -2.29 -4.18 12.17
N LYS A 277 -2.26 -2.89 11.80
CA LYS A 277 -1.02 -2.16 11.60
C LYS A 277 -0.42 -1.85 12.97
N PRO A 278 0.83 -2.27 13.26
CA PRO A 278 1.46 -2.00 14.56
C PRO A 278 1.87 -0.52 14.73
N PHE A 279 2.08 0.21 13.63
CA PHE A 279 2.42 1.63 13.62
C PHE A 279 2.08 2.25 12.25
N GLU A 280 1.97 3.58 12.17
CA GLU A 280 1.70 4.27 10.90
C GLU A 280 2.93 4.95 10.31
N ASN A 281 3.84 5.39 11.17
CA ASN A 281 4.94 6.29 10.84
C ASN A 281 6.13 6.06 11.79
N LEU A 282 7.31 6.53 11.36
CA LEU A 282 8.58 6.28 12.04
C LEU A 282 8.63 6.85 13.47
N GLU A 283 8.00 8.00 13.70
CA GLU A 283 7.89 8.61 15.02
C GLU A 283 7.07 7.75 15.99
N TYR A 284 5.94 7.21 15.51
CA TYR A 284 5.15 6.27 16.30
C TYR A 284 5.92 4.98 16.58
N LEU A 285 6.63 4.45 15.57
CA LEU A 285 7.51 3.29 15.74
C LEU A 285 8.55 3.54 16.83
N LYS A 286 9.20 4.70 16.81
CA LYS A 286 10.25 5.10 17.76
C LYS A 286 9.71 5.18 19.19
N ASN A 287 8.60 5.89 19.38
CA ASN A 287 8.11 6.26 20.71
C ASN A 287 7.20 5.21 21.36
N HIS A 288 6.41 4.46 20.57
CA HIS A 288 5.30 3.63 21.08
C HIS A 288 5.45 2.13 20.82
N THR A 289 6.45 1.72 20.06
CA THR A 289 6.64 0.30 19.72
C THR A 289 8.05 -0.16 20.04
N ASN A 290 8.27 -1.48 20.07
CA ASN A 290 9.60 -2.11 20.23
C ASN A 290 10.18 -2.64 18.90
N PHE A 291 9.59 -2.27 17.76
CA PHE A 291 10.05 -2.74 16.45
C PHE A 291 11.46 -2.26 16.12
N LYS A 292 12.27 -3.16 15.56
CA LYS A 292 13.63 -2.87 15.09
C LYS A 292 13.64 -2.72 13.58
N ILE A 293 14.34 -1.72 13.07
CA ILE A 293 14.48 -1.45 11.65
C ILE A 293 15.70 -2.23 11.13
N VAL A 294 15.54 -2.97 10.04
CA VAL A 294 16.59 -3.73 9.38
C VAL A 294 16.84 -3.14 8.00
N THR A 295 18.09 -2.89 7.65
CA THR A 295 18.48 -2.39 6.34
C THR A 295 19.72 -3.09 5.81
N LEU A 296 19.94 -2.98 4.49
CA LEU A 296 21.12 -3.51 3.83
C LEU A 296 22.28 -2.52 3.89
N ASN A 297 23.48 -3.02 4.20
CA ASN A 297 24.71 -2.24 4.16
C ASN A 297 24.95 -1.61 2.76
N GLY A 298 25.33 -0.34 2.70
CA GLY A 298 25.58 0.40 1.44
C GLY A 298 24.34 0.75 0.61
N SER A 299 23.14 0.44 1.11
CA SER A 299 21.89 0.89 0.50
C SER A 299 21.63 2.39 0.75
N ILE A 300 20.72 2.99 -0.02
CA ILE A 300 20.31 4.38 0.24
C ILE A 300 19.64 4.54 1.60
N PRO A 301 18.71 3.66 2.03
CA PRO A 301 18.27 3.58 3.41
C PRO A 301 19.41 3.71 4.43
N TYR A 302 20.43 2.87 4.34
CA TYR A 302 21.61 2.94 5.21
C TYR A 302 22.33 4.29 5.16
N LEU A 303 22.63 4.80 3.96
CA LEU A 303 23.33 6.09 3.80
C LEU A 303 22.51 7.28 4.32
N SER A 304 21.19 7.23 4.12
CA SER A 304 20.28 8.26 4.59
C SER A 304 20.18 8.28 6.12
N PHE A 305 20.26 7.11 6.77
CA PHE A 305 20.22 6.98 8.22
C PHE A 305 21.53 7.37 8.91
N ILE A 306 22.70 7.08 8.31
CA ILE A 306 23.98 7.50 8.89
C ILE A 306 24.20 9.01 8.79
N ARG A 307 23.70 9.63 7.71
CA ARG A 307 23.97 11.04 7.41
C ARG A 307 22.80 11.98 7.65
N GLY A 308 21.62 11.46 8.00
CA GLY A 308 20.38 12.23 8.00
C GLY A 308 19.50 12.01 9.23
N ASN A 309 19.03 13.13 9.79
CA ASN A 309 18.01 13.34 10.82
C ASN A 309 18.40 12.99 12.29
N PRO A 310 18.39 13.97 13.22
CA PRO A 310 18.70 13.72 14.65
C PRO A 310 17.76 12.71 15.31
N THR A 311 16.49 12.63 14.89
CA THR A 311 15.54 11.63 15.43
C THR A 311 15.96 10.18 15.13
N LEU A 312 16.80 9.98 14.10
CA LEU A 312 17.30 8.68 13.66
C LEU A 312 18.61 8.26 14.36
N ASN A 313 19.40 9.23 14.83
CA ASN A 313 20.59 8.94 15.63
C ASN A 313 20.22 8.22 16.94
N GLU A 314 19.12 8.63 17.58
CA GLU A 314 18.62 7.95 18.79
C GLU A 314 18.22 6.48 18.52
N LEU A 315 17.68 6.16 17.33
CA LEU A 315 17.36 4.77 16.97
C LEU A 315 18.63 3.92 16.78
N PHE A 316 19.69 4.55 16.29
CA PHE A 316 21.02 3.96 16.16
C PHE A 316 21.67 3.73 17.53
N GLU A 317 21.65 4.73 18.41
CA GLU A 317 22.16 4.66 19.78
C GLU A 317 21.42 3.59 20.61
N ASN A 318 20.10 3.49 20.44
CA ASN A 318 19.28 2.49 21.11
C ASN A 318 19.39 1.07 20.51
N LYS A 319 20.31 0.83 19.56
CA LYS A 319 20.51 -0.46 18.86
C LYS A 319 19.23 -1.03 18.22
N ARG A 320 18.29 -0.16 17.82
CA ARG A 320 17.05 -0.53 17.13
C ARG A 320 17.18 -0.45 15.62
N PHE A 321 18.31 0.01 15.12
CA PHE A 321 18.67 -0.01 13.70
C PHE A 321 19.73 -1.09 13.45
N ILE A 322 19.37 -2.11 12.68
CA ILE A 322 20.20 -3.27 12.38
C ILE A 322 20.62 -3.23 10.91
N ILE A 323 21.92 -3.37 10.70
CA ILE A 323 22.51 -3.40 9.37
C ILE A 323 22.87 -4.86 9.06
N THR A 324 22.38 -5.37 7.94
CA THR A 324 22.70 -6.71 7.43
C THR A 324 23.60 -6.61 6.22
N GLN A 325 24.43 -7.63 6.00
CA GLN A 325 25.36 -7.65 4.86
C GLN A 325 24.70 -8.22 3.61
N THR A 326 23.79 -9.18 3.77
CA THR A 326 23.10 -9.82 2.64
C THR A 326 21.63 -9.46 2.62
N GLU A 327 21.07 -9.39 1.42
CA GLU A 327 19.63 -9.19 1.25
C GLU A 327 18.83 -10.34 1.84
N ARG A 328 19.34 -11.58 1.74
CA ARG A 328 18.67 -12.75 2.30
C ARG A 328 18.49 -12.64 3.82
N GLU A 329 19.55 -12.29 4.54
CA GLU A 329 19.51 -12.10 6.00
C GLU A 329 18.53 -10.99 6.39
N MET A 330 18.46 -9.90 5.60
CA MET A 330 17.50 -8.82 5.80
C MET A 330 16.05 -9.33 5.74
N TYR A 331 15.72 -10.13 4.71
CA TYR A 331 14.39 -10.74 4.59
C TYR A 331 14.11 -11.74 5.71
N GLU A 332 15.06 -12.60 6.07
CA GLU A 332 14.90 -13.57 7.16
C GLU A 332 14.58 -12.88 8.50
N LYS A 333 15.25 -11.77 8.82
CA LYS A 333 14.93 -10.95 9.99
C LYS A 333 13.57 -10.27 9.87
N ALA A 334 13.26 -9.66 8.73
CA ALA A 334 11.98 -8.98 8.49
C ALA A 334 10.76 -9.91 8.53
N CYS A 335 10.96 -11.20 8.27
CA CYS A 335 9.95 -12.24 8.41
C CYS A 335 9.70 -12.65 9.87
N SER A 336 10.33 -11.99 10.84
CA SER A 336 10.05 -12.12 12.26
C SER A 336 9.23 -10.93 12.74
N ASN A 337 8.28 -11.15 13.67
CA ASN A 337 7.28 -10.15 14.07
C ASN A 337 7.84 -8.89 14.77
N GLU A 338 9.12 -8.87 15.11
CA GLU A 338 9.76 -7.76 15.84
C GLU A 338 10.52 -6.80 14.92
N TYR A 339 10.63 -7.13 13.63
CA TYR A 339 11.47 -6.40 12.69
C TYR A 339 10.65 -5.78 11.58
N THR A 340 11.10 -4.61 11.13
CA THR A 340 10.64 -3.99 9.90
C THR A 340 11.81 -3.78 8.96
N MET A 341 11.62 -4.10 7.69
CA MET A 341 12.63 -3.91 6.66
C MET A 341 12.51 -2.52 6.05
N PHE A 342 13.60 -1.76 5.97
CA PHE A 342 13.63 -0.50 5.24
C PHE A 342 14.32 -0.67 3.88
N TYR A 343 13.54 -0.57 2.79
CA TYR A 343 14.01 -0.97 1.46
C TYR A 343 13.28 -0.24 0.32
N ALA A 344 13.82 -0.36 -0.88
CA ALA A 344 13.27 0.25 -2.09
C ALA A 344 12.07 -0.54 -2.63
N GLU A 345 10.98 0.16 -2.93
CA GLU A 345 9.72 -0.50 -3.34
C GLU A 345 9.82 -1.18 -4.71
N ASP A 346 10.55 -0.60 -5.66
CA ASP A 346 10.80 -1.22 -6.98
C ASP A 346 11.54 -2.55 -6.86
N VAL A 347 12.56 -2.65 -5.99
CA VAL A 347 13.32 -3.89 -5.79
C VAL A 347 12.49 -4.93 -5.04
N TYR A 348 11.71 -4.51 -4.06
CA TYR A 348 10.75 -5.39 -3.38
C TYR A 348 9.73 -5.96 -4.38
N ASN A 349 9.06 -5.08 -5.12
CA ASN A 349 8.06 -5.47 -6.11
C ASN A 349 8.66 -6.37 -7.19
N ALA A 350 9.86 -6.06 -7.67
CA ALA A 350 10.55 -6.86 -8.69
C ALA A 350 10.79 -8.31 -8.25
N LYS A 351 11.06 -8.55 -6.96
CA LYS A 351 11.30 -9.90 -6.43
C LYS A 351 10.01 -10.68 -6.17
N GLY A 352 8.94 -9.99 -5.81
CA GLY A 352 7.68 -10.60 -5.36
C GLY A 352 7.82 -11.26 -3.99
N GLU A 353 7.07 -12.33 -3.75
CA GLU A 353 7.21 -13.12 -2.53
C GLU A 353 8.52 -13.92 -2.56
N TYR A 354 9.54 -13.43 -1.82
CA TYR A 354 10.87 -14.05 -1.79
C TYR A 354 11.04 -15.09 -0.67
N ILE A 355 10.86 -14.69 0.59
CA ILE A 355 10.93 -15.58 1.77
C ILE A 355 9.59 -15.61 2.49
N CYS A 356 9.01 -14.44 2.75
CA CYS A 356 7.67 -14.30 3.32
C CYS A 356 6.94 -13.13 2.68
N LYS A 357 5.63 -13.08 2.92
CA LYS A 357 4.76 -11.99 2.48
C LYS A 357 4.95 -10.77 3.39
N LEU A 358 5.55 -9.72 2.84
CA LEU A 358 5.66 -8.42 3.50
C LEU A 358 4.65 -7.44 2.89
N LYS A 359 4.29 -6.40 3.63
CA LYS A 359 3.55 -5.25 3.07
C LYS A 359 4.21 -3.93 3.44
N PRO A 360 4.16 -2.94 2.55
CA PRO A 360 4.58 -1.60 2.89
C PRO A 360 3.67 -1.03 3.98
N ILE A 361 4.25 -0.31 4.93
CA ILE A 361 3.55 0.36 6.03
C ILE A 361 3.81 1.86 6.00
N GLY A 362 2.77 2.64 6.26
CA GLY A 362 2.84 4.10 6.24
C GLY A 362 2.98 4.70 4.85
N GLN A 363 3.41 5.96 4.83
CA GLN A 363 3.72 6.69 3.60
C GLN A 363 5.18 6.46 3.18
N SER A 364 5.51 6.84 1.95
CA SER A 364 6.91 6.89 1.51
C SER A 364 7.68 7.92 2.34
N TYR A 365 8.87 7.57 2.82
CA TYR A 365 9.72 8.51 3.55
C TYR A 365 10.37 9.52 2.61
N TYR A 366 10.82 9.04 1.46
CA TYR A 366 11.38 9.86 0.39
C TYR A 366 11.40 9.05 -0.91
N GLU A 367 11.49 9.77 -2.02
CA GLU A 367 11.68 9.17 -3.34
C GLU A 367 13.13 9.26 -3.75
N THR A 368 13.62 8.19 -4.35
CA THR A 368 14.97 8.12 -4.92
C THR A 368 14.88 7.97 -6.43
N TRP A 369 15.78 8.65 -7.12
CA TRP A 369 15.92 8.52 -8.56
C TRP A 369 16.86 7.36 -8.88
N ILE A 370 16.38 6.45 -9.72
CA ILE A 370 17.17 5.34 -10.25
C ILE A 370 17.74 5.78 -11.58
N ALA A 371 19.05 5.63 -11.74
CA ALA A 371 19.75 5.91 -12.99
C ALA A 371 20.76 4.81 -13.29
N SER A 372 21.45 4.93 -14.43
CA SER A 372 22.64 4.15 -14.71
C SER A 372 23.88 4.95 -14.30
N ALA A 373 24.88 4.26 -13.76
CA ALA A 373 26.18 4.86 -13.48
C ALA A 373 27.10 4.63 -14.69
N ILE A 374 27.75 5.70 -15.14
CA ILE A 374 28.67 5.72 -16.25
C ILE A 374 30.03 6.24 -15.77
N SER A 375 31.09 5.51 -16.14
CA SER A 375 32.48 5.86 -15.87
C SER A 375 32.77 7.32 -16.23
N LYS A 376 33.50 8.04 -15.36
CA LYS A 376 33.75 9.49 -15.52
C LYS A 376 34.45 9.83 -16.85
N ASN A 377 35.23 8.90 -17.38
CA ASN A 377 36.01 9.11 -18.61
C ASN A 377 35.26 8.67 -19.88
N PHE A 378 33.98 8.32 -19.77
CA PHE A 378 33.19 7.88 -20.91
C PHE A 378 32.83 9.05 -21.84
N LYS A 379 33.56 9.16 -22.96
CA LYS A 379 33.52 10.30 -23.89
C LYS A 379 32.12 10.59 -24.47
N TYR A 380 31.32 9.56 -24.74
CA TYR A 380 30.04 9.67 -25.46
C TYR A 380 28.82 9.54 -24.54
N LYS A 381 28.97 9.91 -23.26
CA LYS A 381 27.87 9.90 -22.28
C LYS A 381 26.65 10.66 -22.78
N ARG A 382 26.87 11.80 -23.44
CA ARG A 382 25.80 12.68 -23.94
C ARG A 382 24.89 11.95 -24.94
N THR A 383 25.43 11.10 -25.80
CA THR A 383 24.67 10.27 -26.74
C THR A 383 23.73 9.32 -25.99
N ILE A 384 24.24 8.66 -24.94
CA ILE A 384 23.46 7.76 -24.08
C ILE A 384 22.35 8.53 -23.35
N ASP A 385 22.67 9.70 -22.80
CA ASP A 385 21.70 10.56 -22.11
C ASP A 385 20.52 10.91 -23.05
N ILE A 386 20.80 11.29 -24.29
CA ILE A 386 19.78 11.60 -25.30
C ILE A 386 18.99 10.35 -25.69
N GLY A 387 19.64 9.19 -25.81
CA GLY A 387 18.96 7.92 -26.03
C GLY A 387 17.92 7.64 -24.94
N ILE A 388 18.29 7.79 -23.67
CA ILE A 388 17.39 7.60 -22.53
C ILE A 388 16.24 8.61 -22.54
N ILE A 389 16.52 9.88 -22.84
CA ILE A 389 15.49 10.92 -22.95
C ILE A 389 14.48 10.55 -24.05
N ARG A 390 14.95 10.11 -25.22
CA ARG A 390 14.07 9.65 -26.31
C ARG A 390 13.21 8.47 -25.88
N LEU A 391 13.77 7.49 -25.17
CA LEU A 391 13.01 6.34 -24.64
C LEU A 391 11.92 6.76 -23.65
N HIS A 392 12.14 7.83 -22.88
CA HIS A 392 11.13 8.46 -22.04
C HIS A 392 10.05 9.18 -22.85
N GLU A 393 10.45 9.99 -23.84
CA GLU A 393 9.53 10.76 -24.69
C GLU A 393 8.52 9.88 -25.42
N ILE A 394 8.95 8.71 -25.89
CA ILE A 394 8.08 7.73 -26.56
C ILE A 394 7.34 6.79 -25.58
N GLY A 395 7.61 6.90 -24.27
CA GLY A 395 6.94 6.13 -23.22
C GLY A 395 7.36 4.66 -23.11
N LEU A 396 8.47 4.24 -23.74
CA LEU A 396 8.94 2.85 -23.67
C LEU A 396 9.35 2.44 -22.25
N ILE A 397 10.04 3.32 -21.52
CA ILE A 397 10.44 3.05 -20.12
C ILE A 397 9.20 2.88 -19.23
N THR A 398 8.19 3.74 -19.39
CA THR A 398 6.91 3.65 -18.67
C THR A 398 6.18 2.34 -18.98
N LYS A 399 6.18 1.91 -20.25
CA LYS A 399 5.59 0.64 -20.68
C LYS A 399 6.29 -0.55 -20.02
N LEU A 400 7.63 -0.60 -20.04
CA LEU A 400 8.41 -1.67 -19.40
C LEU A 400 8.13 -1.74 -17.89
N LYS A 401 8.12 -0.58 -17.20
CA LYS A 401 7.80 -0.50 -15.77
C LYS A 401 6.39 -1.04 -15.47
N LYS A 402 5.40 -0.69 -16.29
CA LYS A 402 4.01 -1.17 -16.13
C LYS A 402 3.89 -2.67 -16.37
N GLN A 403 4.56 -3.21 -17.38
CA GLN A 403 4.58 -4.65 -17.66
C GLN A 403 5.13 -5.43 -16.48
N LEU A 404 6.24 -4.95 -15.90
CA LEU A 404 6.82 -5.53 -14.69
C LEU A 404 5.79 -5.58 -13.55
N GLY A 405 5.16 -4.44 -13.25
CA GLY A 405 4.12 -4.34 -12.21
C GLY A 405 2.91 -5.27 -12.42
N SER A 406 2.45 -5.41 -13.67
CA SER A 406 1.28 -6.24 -13.99
C SER A 406 1.49 -7.74 -13.78
N ASN A 407 2.72 -8.22 -13.97
CA ASN A 407 3.05 -9.63 -13.74
C ASN A 407 3.01 -9.99 -12.24
N PHE A 408 3.29 -9.03 -11.34
CA PHE A 408 3.25 -9.26 -9.89
C PHE A 408 1.84 -9.26 -9.29
N MET A 409 0.94 -8.44 -9.83
CA MET A 409 -0.44 -8.39 -9.35
C MET A 409 -1.14 -9.76 -9.52
N LYS A 410 -0.86 -10.46 -10.63
CA LYS A 410 -1.43 -11.79 -10.92
C LYS A 410 -1.07 -12.86 -9.87
N ASP A 411 0.15 -12.83 -9.33
CA ASP A 411 0.58 -13.79 -8.31
C ASP A 411 -0.02 -13.47 -6.92
N THR A 412 -0.38 -12.20 -6.67
CA THR A 412 -0.90 -11.76 -5.37
C THR A 412 -2.42 -12.02 -5.22
N GLU A 413 -3.16 -12.03 -6.33
CA GLU A 413 -4.63 -12.15 -6.35
C GLU A 413 -5.16 -13.58 -6.22
N LEU A 414 -4.31 -14.60 -6.38
CA LEU A 414 -4.64 -15.99 -6.05
C LEU A 414 -4.58 -16.23 -4.53
N GLN A 415 -5.25 -15.38 -3.75
CA GLN A 415 -5.52 -15.68 -2.36
C GLN A 415 -6.51 -16.85 -2.31
N LYS A 416 -5.99 -18.03 -1.98
CA LYS A 416 -6.82 -19.19 -1.68
C LYS A 416 -7.82 -18.81 -0.59
N PRO A 417 -9.12 -19.14 -0.75
CA PRO A 417 -10.09 -18.93 0.29
C PRO A 417 -9.63 -19.69 1.54
N SER A 418 -9.55 -19.00 2.68
CA SER A 418 -9.25 -19.65 3.94
C SER A 418 -10.52 -20.27 4.53
N PRO A 419 -10.40 -21.40 5.22
CA PRO A 419 -11.50 -21.93 6.01
C PRO A 419 -11.92 -20.92 7.10
N ILE A 420 -13.18 -20.98 7.49
CA ILE A 420 -13.69 -20.23 8.64
C ILE A 420 -13.11 -20.85 9.91
N GLU A 421 -12.47 -20.03 10.74
CA GLU A 421 -11.88 -20.46 12.01
C GLU A 421 -12.93 -20.49 13.14
N MET A 422 -12.80 -21.43 14.08
CA MET A 422 -13.71 -21.53 15.23
C MET A 422 -13.74 -20.24 16.07
N ASN A 423 -12.63 -19.51 16.12
CA ASN A 423 -12.53 -18.24 16.82
C ASN A 423 -13.51 -17.19 16.26
N GLN A 424 -13.81 -17.21 14.95
CA GLN A 424 -14.73 -16.26 14.31
C GLN A 424 -16.20 -16.49 14.69
N VAL A 425 -16.56 -17.73 15.05
CA VAL A 425 -17.92 -18.15 15.39
C VAL A 425 -18.11 -18.25 16.91
N SER A 426 -17.05 -18.05 17.69
CA SER A 426 -17.04 -18.21 19.15
C SER A 426 -18.11 -17.36 19.86
N LEU A 427 -18.33 -16.12 19.43
CA LEU A 427 -19.36 -15.25 19.99
C LEU A 427 -20.78 -15.80 19.79
N ILE A 428 -21.06 -16.47 18.67
CA ILE A 428 -22.39 -17.07 18.39
C ILE A 428 -22.66 -18.21 19.38
N PHE A 429 -21.67 -19.08 19.58
CA PHE A 429 -21.77 -20.15 20.58
C PHE A 429 -21.84 -19.61 22.01
N GLY A 430 -21.12 -18.52 22.30
CA GLY A 430 -21.20 -17.80 23.58
C GLY A 430 -22.60 -17.24 23.85
N MET A 431 -23.23 -16.61 22.85
CA MET A 431 -24.60 -16.11 22.99
C MET A 431 -25.62 -17.23 23.17
N LEU A 432 -25.50 -18.31 22.40
CA LEU A 432 -26.40 -19.46 22.52
C LEU A 432 -26.31 -20.10 23.90
N SER A 433 -25.09 -20.37 24.38
CA SER A 433 -24.88 -20.95 25.72
C SER A 433 -25.39 -20.03 26.83
N GLY A 434 -25.11 -18.72 26.75
CA GLY A 434 -25.64 -17.74 27.68
C GLY A 434 -27.18 -17.71 27.72
N ALA A 435 -27.82 -17.74 26.55
CA ALA A 435 -29.28 -17.77 26.43
C ALA A 435 -29.88 -19.07 26.99
N SER A 436 -29.26 -20.22 26.75
CA SER A 436 -29.70 -21.52 27.29
C SER A 436 -29.62 -21.57 28.83
N VAL A 437 -28.55 -21.01 29.42
CA VAL A 437 -28.40 -20.92 30.88
C VAL A 437 -29.46 -20.00 31.46
N LEU A 438 -29.68 -18.83 30.87
CA LEU A 438 -30.69 -17.87 31.33
C LEU A 438 -32.11 -18.46 31.24
N SER A 439 -32.43 -19.13 30.14
CA SER A 439 -33.72 -19.81 29.97
C SER A 439 -33.94 -20.91 31.01
N SER A 440 -32.90 -21.71 31.29
CA SER A 440 -32.96 -22.74 32.33
C SER A 440 -33.16 -22.13 33.72
N PHE A 441 -32.51 -21.01 34.01
CA PHE A 441 -32.67 -20.28 35.27
C PHE A 441 -34.09 -19.75 35.45
N ILE A 442 -34.68 -19.14 34.41
CA ILE A 442 -36.08 -18.67 34.41
C ILE A 442 -37.03 -19.86 34.66
N PHE A 443 -36.83 -20.97 33.97
CA PHE A 443 -37.65 -22.18 34.13
C PHE A 443 -37.61 -22.75 35.56
N VAL A 444 -36.44 -22.74 36.20
CA VAL A 444 -36.31 -23.16 37.61
C VAL A 444 -37.08 -22.22 38.53
N ILE A 445 -36.98 -20.91 38.33
CA ILE A 445 -37.72 -19.92 39.12
C ILE A 445 -39.24 -20.11 38.95
N GLU A 446 -39.72 -20.28 37.72
CA GLU A 446 -41.14 -20.50 37.44
C GLU A 446 -41.66 -21.76 38.14
N ASN A 447 -40.90 -22.86 38.11
CA ASN A 447 -41.25 -24.08 38.83
C ASN A 447 -41.29 -23.88 40.34
N LEU A 448 -40.32 -23.14 40.92
CA LEU A 448 -40.31 -22.84 42.35
C LEU A 448 -41.53 -22.01 42.75
N ILE A 449 -41.88 -20.99 41.97
CA ILE A 449 -43.07 -20.16 42.18
C ILE A 449 -44.34 -21.02 42.08
N PHE A 450 -44.43 -21.89 41.06
CA PHE A 450 -45.57 -22.78 40.86
C PHE A 450 -45.76 -23.74 42.03
N VAL A 451 -44.69 -24.40 42.50
CA VAL A 451 -44.72 -25.30 43.66
C VAL A 451 -45.14 -24.54 44.92
N TRP A 452 -44.59 -23.35 45.15
CA TRP A 452 -44.93 -22.51 46.29
C TRP A 452 -46.41 -22.09 46.28
N GLN A 453 -46.93 -21.65 45.14
CA GLN A 453 -48.35 -21.29 44.98
C GLN A 453 -49.26 -22.51 45.16
N HIS A 454 -48.87 -23.68 44.65
CA HIS A 454 -49.63 -24.91 44.82
C HIS A 454 -49.69 -25.33 46.30
N GLN A 455 -48.57 -25.28 47.03
CA GLN A 455 -48.53 -25.59 48.46
C GLN A 455 -49.39 -24.62 49.27
N LYS A 456 -49.31 -23.32 48.98
CA LYS A 456 -50.16 -22.28 49.60
C LYS A 456 -51.66 -22.54 49.36
N THR A 457 -52.04 -22.96 48.16
CA THR A 457 -53.44 -23.25 47.82
C THR A 457 -53.96 -24.51 48.52
N ARG A 458 -53.12 -25.55 48.68
CA ARG A 458 -53.47 -26.74 49.47
C ARG A 458 -53.72 -26.41 50.94
N LEU A 459 -52.85 -25.60 51.56
CA LEU A 459 -52.99 -25.18 52.97
C LEU A 459 -54.28 -24.38 53.24
N ILE A 460 -54.72 -23.58 52.27
CA ILE A 460 -55.98 -22.82 52.37
C ILE A 460 -57.21 -23.74 52.20
N SER A 461 -57.11 -24.78 51.36
CA SER A 461 -58.21 -25.74 51.14
C SER A 461 -58.46 -26.66 52.34
N THR A 462 -57.41 -27.04 53.09
CA THR A 462 -57.54 -27.87 54.31
C THR A 462 -58.19 -27.11 55.46
N ASN A 463 -57.98 -25.80 55.58
CA ASN A 463 -58.63 -24.97 56.61
C ASN A 463 -60.13 -24.71 56.33
N LYS A 464 -60.62 -24.95 55.11
CA LYS A 464 -62.05 -24.85 54.76
C LYS A 464 -62.86 -26.11 55.09
N PHE A 465 -62.21 -27.26 55.25
CA PHE A 465 -62.88 -28.53 55.60
C PHE A 465 -63.03 -28.75 57.12
N GLN A 466 -62.42 -27.90 57.95
CA GLN A 466 -62.51 -27.95 59.42
C GLN A 466 -63.47 -26.92 60.02
N ARG A 467 -64.38 -26.34 59.23
CA ARG A 467 -65.37 -25.36 59.70
C ARG A 467 -66.79 -25.80 59.48
#